data_AF-A0A3D5NWN3-F1
#
_entry.id   AF-A0A3D5NWN3-F1
#
_cell.length_a   1.000
_cell.length_b   1.000
_cell.length_c   1.000
_cell.angle_alpha   90.00
_cell.angle_beta   90.00
_cell.angle_gamma   90.00
#
_symmetry.space_group_name_H-M   'P 1'
#
loop_
_entity.id
_entity.type
_entity.pdbx_description
1 polymer ?
#
loop_
_entity_poly.entity_id
_entity_poly.type
_entity_poly.pdbx_seq_one_letter_code
_entity_poly.pdbx_strand_id
1 'polypeptide(L)' 'LVLRYGEYTDEIMVNLVTTTNDRALIEPFFDALKEKFPQITVMVNNTTRSMAEVSVGEAEYAYTEASVIHDRLG' A
#
# COMPACT_ATOMS: atom_id res chain seq x y z
N LEU A 1 -5.68 -3.12 6.41
CA LEU A 1 -4.23 -3.14 6.10
C LEU A 1 -3.91 -4.51 5.55
N VAL A 2 -3.36 -4.57 4.34
CA VAL A 2 -2.89 -5.80 3.70
C VAL A 2 -1.38 -5.65 3.53
N LEU A 3 -0.63 -6.66 3.95
CA LEU A 3 0.82 -6.75 3.74
C LEU A 3 1.07 -7.86 2.73
N ARG A 4 1.87 -7.57 1.69
CA ARG A 4 2.35 -8.56 0.74
C ARG A 4 3.88 -8.58 0.82
N TYR A 5 4.45 -9.77 0.84
CA TYR A 5 5.88 -9.99 0.84
C TYR A 5 6.26 -10.74 -0.42
N GLY A 6 7.19 -10.19 -1.20
CA GLY A 6 7.81 -10.89 -2.32
C GLY A 6 8.86 -11.85 -1.77
N GLU A 7 8.56 -13.14 -1.78
CA GLU A 7 9.39 -14.19 -1.15
C GLU A 7 10.81 -14.27 -1.75
N TYR A 8 10.98 -13.84 -2.99
CA TYR A 8 12.24 -13.95 -3.74
C TYR A 8 13.04 -12.65 -3.88
N THR A 9 12.49 -11.52 -3.45
CA THR A 9 13.13 -10.19 -3.61
C THR A 9 13.31 -9.42 -2.31
N ASP A 10 12.86 -9.97 -1.17
CA ASP A 10 12.83 -9.30 0.13
C ASP A 10 12.05 -7.96 0.11
N GLU A 11 11.23 -7.76 -0.93
CA GLU A 11 10.41 -6.56 -1.11
C GLU A 11 9.10 -6.70 -0.35
N ILE A 12 8.82 -5.76 0.55
CA ILE A 12 7.53 -5.67 1.24
C ILE A 12 6.67 -4.59 0.60
N MET A 13 5.46 -4.97 0.22
CA MET A 13 4.39 -4.06 -0.18
C MET A 13 3.38 -3.89 0.95
N VAL A 14 3.08 -2.64 1.27
CA VAL A 14 2.06 -2.26 2.25
C VAL A 14 0.87 -1.65 1.52
N ASN A 15 -0.30 -2.24 1.67
CA ASN A 15 -1.55 -1.72 1.15
C ASN A 15 -2.50 -1.30 2.28
N LEU A 16 -2.64 0.02 2.43
CA LEU A 16 -3.50 0.64 3.42
C LEU A 16 -4.90 0.86 2.84
N VAL A 17 -5.87 0.07 3.28
CA VAL A 17 -7.27 0.22 2.84
C VAL A 17 -8.00 1.18 3.79
N THR A 18 -8.47 2.33 3.27
CA THR A 18 -9.21 3.36 4.05
C THR A 18 -10.49 3.80 3.32
N THR A 19 -11.32 4.62 3.97
CA THR A 19 -12.51 5.23 3.34
C THR A 19 -12.18 6.53 2.60
N THR A 20 -11.10 7.19 3.00
CA THR A 20 -10.63 8.47 2.43
C THR A 20 -9.10 8.47 2.37
N ASN A 21 -8.56 9.24 1.41
CA ASN A 21 -7.13 9.44 1.25
C ASN A 21 -6.71 10.78 1.85
N ASP A 22 -6.44 10.81 3.15
CA ASP A 22 -5.88 12.00 3.81
C ASP A 22 -4.35 11.93 3.78
N ARG A 23 -3.77 12.59 2.76
CA ARG A 23 -2.33 12.58 2.51
C ARG A 23 -1.52 13.14 3.68
N ALA A 24 -2.04 14.11 4.42
CA ALA A 24 -1.35 14.71 5.57
C ALA A 24 -1.22 13.75 6.76
N LEU A 25 -2.09 12.73 6.85
CA LEU A 25 -2.02 11.68 7.88
C LEU A 25 -1.26 10.44 7.38
N ILE A 26 -1.42 10.11 6.10
CA ILE A 26 -0.87 8.89 5.52
C ILE A 26 0.63 9.03 5.22
N GLU A 27 1.11 10.18 4.75
CA GLU A 27 2.54 10.39 4.48
C GLU A 27 3.40 10.21 5.73
N PRO A 28 3.13 10.86 6.88
CA PRO A 28 3.94 10.66 8.08
C PRO A 28 3.90 9.23 8.61
N PHE A 29 2.77 8.53 8.41
CA PHE A 29 2.65 7.12 8.77
C PHE A 29 3.57 6.26 7.93
N PHE A 30 3.56 6.45 6.60
CA PHE A 30 4.42 5.70 5.69
C PHE A 30 5.90 6.07 5.83
N ASP A 31 6.23 7.33 6.12
CA ASP A 31 7.59 7.76 6.40
C ASP A 31 8.15 7.07 7.65
N ALA A 32 7.38 7.07 8.75
CA ALA A 32 7.76 6.36 9.97
C ALA A 32 7.86 4.85 9.77
N LEU A 33 7.03 4.29 8.90
CA LEU A 33 7.05 2.87 8.56
C LEU A 33 8.30 2.51 7.74
N LYS A 34 8.67 3.34 6.78
CA LYS A 34 9.88 3.19 5.96
C LYS A 34 11.16 3.36 6.78
N GLU A 35 11.17 4.30 7.73
CA GLU A 35 12.30 4.48 8.66
C GLU A 35 12.52 3.24 9.53
N LYS A 36 11.44 2.62 10.01
CA LYS A 36 11.52 1.41 10.84
C LYS A 36 11.78 0.14 10.05
N PHE A 37 11.29 0.07 8.82
CA PHE A 37 11.32 -1.12 7.98
C PHE A 37 11.78 -0.75 6.55
N PRO A 38 13.09 -0.59 6.32
CA PRO A 38 13.63 -0.18 5.01
C PRO A 38 13.38 -1.20 3.89
N GLN A 39 13.00 -2.43 4.24
CA GLN A 39 12.53 -3.50 3.35
C GLN A 39 11.16 -3.23 2.72
N ILE A 40 10.43 -2.21 3.18
CA ILE A 40 9.19 -1.76 2.53
C ILE A 40 9.52 -0.93 1.30
N THR A 41 9.28 -1.50 0.13
CA THR A 41 9.61 -0.87 -1.16
C THR A 41 8.40 -0.27 -1.85
N VAL A 42 7.20 -0.81 -1.58
CA VAL A 42 5.95 -0.36 -2.20
C VAL A 42 4.92 0.01 -1.13
N MET A 43 4.36 1.21 -1.20
CA MET A 43 3.30 1.66 -0.31
C MET A 43 2.15 2.24 -1.12
N VAL A 44 0.97 1.64 -0.96
CA VAL A 44 -0.26 2.06 -1.63
C VAL A 44 -1.37 2.28 -0.60
N ASN A 45 -2.25 3.23 -0.87
CA ASN A 45 -3.50 3.40 -0.16
C ASN A 45 -4.67 3.10 -1.11
N ASN A 46 -5.49 2.11 -0.76
CA ASN A 46 -6.73 1.82 -1.46
C ASN A 46 -7.90 2.43 -0.70
N THR A 47 -8.51 3.46 -1.28
CA THR A 47 -9.76 3.98 -0.77
C THR A 47 -10.93 3.19 -1.33
N THR A 48 -11.80 2.70 -0.45
CA THR A 48 -13.05 2.06 -0.83
C THR A 48 -14.23 2.84 -0.23
N ARG A 49 -15.23 3.15 -1.05
CA ARG A 49 -16.49 3.78 -0.61
C ARG A 49 -17.61 2.77 -0.36
N SER A 50 -17.27 1.48 -0.21
CA SER A 50 -18.25 0.42 -0.02
C SER A 50 -18.83 0.43 1.41
N MET A 51 -20.07 0.91 1.56
CA MET A 51 -21.02 0.16 2.37
C MET A 51 -21.46 -1.03 1.52
N ALA A 52 -21.49 -2.22 2.13
CA ALA A 52 -21.60 -3.49 1.45
C ALA A 52 -22.57 -3.51 0.24
N GLU A 53 -22.14 -4.25 -0.78
CA GLU A 53 -22.93 -4.93 -1.82
C GLU A 53 -22.86 -4.38 -3.24
N VAL A 54 -22.72 -3.07 -3.52
CA VAL A 54 -22.55 -2.59 -4.91
C VAL A 54 -22.12 -1.13 -4.91
N SER A 55 -20.88 -0.80 -5.30
CA SER A 55 -20.55 0.50 -5.90
C SER A 55 -19.11 0.58 -6.41
N VAL A 56 -19.01 0.94 -7.69
CA VAL A 56 -17.81 1.35 -8.42
C VAL A 56 -17.26 2.63 -7.77
N GLY A 57 -16.12 2.53 -7.09
CA GLY A 57 -15.51 3.70 -6.43
C GLY A 57 -14.28 3.34 -5.62
N GLU A 58 -13.45 2.44 -6.15
CA GLU A 58 -12.13 2.14 -5.58
C GLU A 58 -11.11 3.07 -6.23
N ALA A 59 -10.26 3.71 -5.42
CA ALA A 59 -9.14 4.50 -5.90
C ALA A 59 -7.86 4.08 -5.18
N GLU A 60 -6.81 3.82 -5.94
CA GLU A 60 -5.48 3.49 -5.46
C GLU A 60 -4.57 4.72 -5.54
N TYR A 61 -3.90 5.03 -4.43
CA TYR A 61 -2.93 6.10 -4.31
C TYR A 61 -1.56 5.51 -3.96
N ALA A 62 -0.61 5.61 -4.89
CA ALA A 62 0.77 5.20 -4.64
C ALA A 62 1.54 6.30 -3.89
N TYR A 63 2.31 5.89 -2.88
CA TYR A 63 3.17 6.74 -2.06
C TYR A 63 4.66 6.48 -2.30
N THR A 64 4.96 5.54 -3.18
CA THR A 64 6.30 5.16 -3.63
C THR A 64 6.39 5.28 -5.15
N GLU A 65 7.56 5.64 -5.66
CA GLU A 65 7.85 5.65 -7.10
C GLU A 65 7.77 4.24 -7.71
N ALA A 66 8.04 3.21 -6.89
CA ALA A 66 7.84 1.82 -7.26
C ALA A 66 6.36 1.44 -7.09
N SER A 67 5.73 0.99 -8.18
CA SER A 67 4.33 0.57 -8.25
C SER A 67 4.16 -0.95 -8.42
N VAL A 68 5.26 -1.70 -8.45
CA VAL A 68 5.28 -3.15 -8.69
C VAL A 68 6.37 -3.78 -7.83
N ILE A 69 6.02 -4.81 -7.05
CA ILE A 69 7.03 -5.73 -6.49
C ILE A 69 7.40 -6.74 -7.58
N HIS A 70 8.70 -7.03 -7.72
CA HIS A 70 9.13 -8.07 -8.62
C HIS A 70 9.13 -9.39 -7.86
N ASP A 71 8.32 -10.33 -8.29
CA ASP A 71 8.31 -11.67 -7.71
C ASP A 71 8.70 -12.70 -8.78
N ARG A 72 9.57 -13.64 -8.44
CA ARG A 72 9.94 -14.74 -9.33
C ARG A 72 9.17 -15.97 -8.90
N LEU A 73 8.07 -16.26 -9.59
CA LEU A 73 7.40 -17.54 -9.46
C LEU A 73 8.35 -18.63 -9.99
N GLY A 74 8.85 -19.48 -9.08
CA GLY A 74 9.66 -20.66 -9.39
C GLY A 74 8.88 -21.74 -10.12
#